data_AF-A0A2M7WXX5-F1
#
_entry.id   AF-A0A2M7WXX5-F1
#
_cell.length_a   1.000
_cell.length_b   1.000
_cell.length_c   1.000
_cell.angle_alpha   90.00
_cell.angle_beta   90.00
_cell.angle_gamma   90.00
#
_symmetry.space_group_name_H-M   'P 1'
#
loop_
_entity.id
_entity.type
_entity.pdbx_description
1 polymer ?
#
loop_
_entity_poly.entity_id
_entity_poly.type
_entity_poly.pdbx_seq_one_letter_code
_entity_poly.pdbx_strand_id
1 'polypeptide(L)'
;AIRLLDEVLARSPEDPDSLFGQGANLGDLWGAKANYASDNAAFVAAEPLLDQALDLLARLRRVAPGRADAYSQPIAQLATYAELARARGLPRDRYLAVAQQTAAAAQAAGVKLDHGLLAWWALETAISRAEQQDRAAAAAFRLADQYLRIAEADPDEFYSATRQRLEWVVANLDWRLRTDQAADAVIAQGTRVLKSLLEHPRGANEAIVHCNAGGFHWLLASHGIDSDGVTAVERLAQAEAAFGQCQKLSASYAKRWQAMAERVAAASGAERPPR
;
A
#
# COMPACT_ATOMS: atom_id res chain seq x y z
N ALA A 1 -19.41 -20.59 -7.13
CA ALA A 1 -19.61 -20.18 -5.73
C ALA A 1 -20.68 -19.09 -5.61
N ILE A 2 -20.47 -17.88 -6.17
CA ILE A 2 -21.39 -16.72 -6.07
C ILE A 2 -22.88 -17.08 -6.28
N ARG A 3 -23.25 -17.66 -7.42
CA ARG A 3 -24.65 -18.04 -7.71
C ARG A 3 -25.28 -18.96 -6.66
N LEU A 4 -24.50 -19.88 -6.09
CA LEU A 4 -25.01 -20.82 -5.06
C LEU A 4 -25.28 -20.10 -3.74
N LEU A 5 -24.44 -19.12 -3.38
CA LEU A 5 -24.64 -18.34 -2.15
C LEU A 5 -25.77 -17.31 -2.30
N ASP A 6 -26.04 -16.80 -3.51
CA ASP A 6 -27.23 -15.98 -3.77
C ASP A 6 -28.52 -16.76 -3.47
N GLU A 7 -28.59 -18.04 -3.86
CA GLU A 7 -29.73 -18.91 -3.57
C GLU A 7 -29.89 -19.18 -2.06
N VAL A 8 -28.77 -19.32 -1.33
CA VAL A 8 -28.80 -19.50 0.12
C VAL A 8 -29.24 -18.22 0.82
N LEU A 9 -28.68 -17.06 0.44
CA LEU A 9 -29.05 -15.75 0.99
C LEU A 9 -30.50 -15.37 0.70
N ALA A 10 -31.08 -15.85 -0.41
CA ALA A 10 -32.51 -15.67 -0.68
C ALA A 10 -33.40 -16.43 0.32
N ARG A 11 -32.93 -17.55 0.87
CA ARG A 11 -33.65 -18.37 1.85
C ARG A 11 -33.36 -17.98 3.30
N SER A 12 -32.11 -17.60 3.57
CA SER A 12 -31.60 -17.23 4.90
C SER A 12 -30.79 -15.93 4.82
N PRO A 13 -31.45 -14.76 4.69
CA PRO A 13 -30.79 -13.49 4.42
C PRO A 13 -29.92 -12.96 5.56
N GLU A 14 -30.04 -13.53 6.75
CA GLU A 14 -29.28 -13.14 7.95
C GLU A 14 -28.28 -14.20 8.40
N ASP A 15 -28.12 -15.29 7.63
CA ASP A 15 -27.14 -16.33 7.95
C ASP A 15 -25.70 -15.77 7.89
N PRO A 16 -24.96 -15.73 9.03
CA PRO A 16 -23.67 -15.07 9.09
C PRO A 16 -22.62 -15.68 8.15
N ASP A 17 -22.60 -17.00 7.97
CA ASP A 17 -21.62 -17.67 7.12
C ASP A 17 -21.88 -17.41 5.64
N SER A 18 -23.15 -17.38 5.22
CA SER A 18 -23.54 -17.02 3.86
C SER A 18 -23.26 -15.55 3.55
N LEU A 19 -23.50 -14.64 4.51
CA LEU A 19 -23.18 -13.22 4.36
C LEU A 19 -21.66 -13.01 4.21
N PHE A 20 -20.86 -13.66 5.07
CA PHE A 20 -19.41 -13.62 4.97
C PHE A 20 -18.93 -14.21 3.63
N GLY A 21 -19.36 -15.43 3.31
CA GLY A 21 -18.93 -16.14 2.11
C GLY A 21 -19.24 -15.38 0.83
N GLN A 22 -20.42 -14.75 0.74
CA GLN A 22 -20.77 -13.98 -0.45
C GLN A 22 -20.03 -12.65 -0.50
N GLY A 23 -19.91 -11.94 0.64
CA GLY A 23 -19.13 -10.70 0.72
C GLY A 23 -17.65 -10.91 0.36
N ALA A 24 -17.05 -12.00 0.80
CA ALA A 24 -15.68 -12.38 0.43
C ALA A 24 -15.56 -12.68 -1.06
N ASN A 25 -16.43 -13.54 -1.61
CA ASN A 25 -16.39 -13.93 -3.03
C ASN A 25 -16.59 -12.74 -3.98
N LEU A 26 -17.51 -11.82 -3.66
CA LEU A 26 -17.72 -10.62 -4.47
C LEU A 26 -16.52 -9.67 -4.40
N GLY A 27 -15.90 -9.54 -3.23
CA GLY A 27 -14.67 -8.77 -3.07
C GLY A 27 -13.49 -9.37 -3.81
N ASP A 28 -13.32 -10.69 -3.80
CA ASP A 28 -12.27 -11.37 -4.57
C ASP A 28 -12.49 -11.21 -6.08
N LEU A 29 -13.74 -11.32 -6.54
CA LEU A 29 -14.09 -11.08 -7.94
C LEU A 29 -13.83 -9.63 -8.35
N TRP A 30 -14.17 -8.67 -7.48
CA TRP A 30 -13.83 -7.27 -7.67
C TRP A 30 -12.31 -7.09 -7.75
N GLY A 31 -11.55 -7.62 -6.79
CA GLY A 31 -10.10 -7.48 -6.72
C GLY A 31 -9.41 -8.08 -7.95
N ALA A 32 -9.88 -9.22 -8.45
CA ALA A 32 -9.42 -9.79 -9.71
C ALA A 32 -9.68 -8.85 -10.89
N LYS A 33 -10.91 -8.34 -11.05
CA LYS A 33 -11.27 -7.41 -12.13
C LYS A 33 -10.49 -6.10 -12.06
N ALA A 34 -10.34 -5.54 -10.86
CA ALA A 34 -9.64 -4.29 -10.61
C ALA A 34 -8.13 -4.41 -10.90
N ASN A 35 -7.51 -5.53 -10.54
CA ASN A 35 -6.10 -5.80 -10.85
C ASN A 35 -5.82 -5.93 -12.35
N TYR A 36 -6.72 -6.60 -13.08
CA TYR A 36 -6.57 -6.83 -14.52
C TYR A 36 -7.27 -5.78 -15.40
N ALA A 37 -7.81 -4.72 -14.82
CA ALA A 37 -8.42 -3.63 -15.57
C ALA A 37 -7.40 -2.95 -16.49
N SER A 38 -7.71 -2.88 -17.79
CA SER A 38 -6.86 -2.29 -18.84
C SER A 38 -6.69 -0.78 -18.70
N ASP A 39 -7.69 -0.12 -18.10
CA ASP A 39 -7.80 1.32 -17.99
C ASP A 39 -8.66 1.71 -16.78
N ASN A 40 -8.81 3.02 -16.56
CA ASN A 40 -9.59 3.57 -15.44
C ASN A 40 -11.09 3.30 -15.57
N ALA A 41 -11.64 3.20 -16.79
CA ALA A 41 -13.06 2.92 -16.99
C ALA A 41 -13.39 1.48 -16.60
N ALA A 42 -12.55 0.51 -16.98
CA ALA A 42 -12.67 -0.88 -16.58
C ALA A 42 -12.51 -1.08 -15.06
N PHE A 43 -11.61 -0.30 -14.43
CA PHE A 43 -11.45 -0.31 -12.97
C PHE A 43 -12.72 0.18 -12.26
N VAL A 44 -13.24 1.35 -12.67
CA VAL A 44 -14.47 1.94 -12.09
C VAL A 44 -15.69 1.05 -12.36
N ALA A 45 -15.78 0.43 -13.53
CA ALA A 45 -16.89 -0.49 -13.86
C ALA A 45 -16.95 -1.73 -12.95
N ALA A 46 -15.86 -2.06 -12.24
CA ALA A 46 -15.85 -3.15 -11.26
C ALA A 46 -16.37 -2.72 -9.88
N GLU A 47 -16.42 -1.42 -9.55
CA GLU A 47 -16.83 -0.89 -8.24
C GLU A 47 -18.17 -1.44 -7.72
N PRO A 48 -19.22 -1.64 -8.54
CA PRO A 48 -20.48 -2.19 -8.04
C PRO A 48 -20.36 -3.56 -7.35
N LEU A 49 -19.33 -4.36 -7.68
CA LEU A 49 -19.06 -5.62 -7.00
C LEU A 49 -18.47 -5.40 -5.60
N LEU A 50 -17.59 -4.40 -5.46
CA LEU A 50 -17.05 -3.99 -4.16
C LEU A 50 -18.17 -3.44 -3.27
N ASP A 51 -19.03 -2.58 -3.80
CA ASP A 51 -20.14 -2.00 -3.04
C ASP A 51 -21.08 -3.10 -2.51
N GLN A 52 -21.43 -4.08 -3.36
CA GLN A 52 -22.23 -5.23 -2.93
C GLN A 52 -21.53 -6.08 -1.87
N ALA A 53 -20.21 -6.30 -2.00
CA ALA A 53 -19.42 -7.01 -0.99
C ALA A 53 -19.46 -6.28 0.36
N LEU A 54 -19.22 -4.97 0.36
CA LEU A 54 -19.22 -4.15 1.56
C LEU A 54 -20.59 -4.08 2.23
N ASP A 55 -21.69 -4.06 1.46
CA ASP A 55 -23.05 -4.09 2.00
C ASP A 55 -23.36 -5.41 2.72
N LEU A 56 -22.93 -6.54 2.17
CA LEU A 56 -23.06 -7.85 2.81
C LEU A 56 -22.22 -7.96 4.07
N LEU A 57 -20.98 -7.44 4.05
CA LEU A 57 -20.10 -7.43 5.23
C LEU A 57 -20.61 -6.45 6.29
N ALA A 58 -21.25 -5.34 5.90
CA ALA A 58 -21.93 -4.44 6.82
C ALA A 58 -23.17 -5.09 7.45
N ARG A 59 -23.91 -5.93 6.71
CA ARG A 59 -24.99 -6.77 7.25
C ARG A 59 -24.44 -7.80 8.24
N LEU A 60 -23.35 -8.47 7.90
CA LEU A 60 -22.66 -9.41 8.78
C LEU A 60 -22.31 -8.76 10.13
N ARG A 61 -21.73 -7.56 10.11
CA ARG A 61 -21.42 -6.81 11.36
C ARG A 61 -22.66 -6.56 12.23
N ARG A 62 -23.84 -6.37 11.64
CA ARG A 62 -25.08 -6.16 12.42
C ARG A 62 -25.58 -7.44 13.07
N VAL A 63 -25.53 -8.57 12.36
CA VAL A 63 -26.05 -9.85 12.85
C VAL A 63 -25.04 -10.61 13.74
N ALA A 64 -23.75 -10.38 13.54
CA ALA A 64 -22.66 -11.04 14.25
C ALA A 64 -21.52 -10.06 14.58
N PRO A 65 -21.75 -9.05 15.44
CA PRO A 65 -20.80 -7.95 15.69
C PRO A 65 -19.47 -8.38 16.32
N GLY A 66 -19.38 -9.59 16.91
CA GLY A 66 -18.15 -10.13 17.49
C GLY A 66 -17.25 -10.87 16.51
N ARG A 67 -17.66 -11.08 15.25
CA ARG A 67 -16.83 -11.79 14.26
C ARG A 67 -15.76 -10.88 13.68
N ALA A 68 -14.51 -11.33 13.70
CA ALA A 68 -13.38 -10.54 13.19
C ALA A 68 -13.45 -10.28 11.67
N ASP A 69 -13.89 -11.27 10.92
CA ASP A 69 -14.00 -11.24 9.46
C ASP A 69 -15.02 -10.20 8.94
N ALA A 70 -16.01 -9.84 9.75
CA ALA A 70 -16.95 -8.76 9.48
C ALA A 70 -16.28 -7.37 9.42
N TYR A 71 -15.05 -7.25 9.94
CA TYR A 71 -14.28 -6.01 9.97
C TYR A 71 -12.98 -6.12 9.17
N SER A 72 -12.25 -7.23 9.29
CA SER A 72 -10.96 -7.39 8.60
C SER A 72 -11.14 -7.47 7.08
N GLN A 73 -12.13 -8.24 6.60
CA GLN A 73 -12.40 -8.37 5.16
C GLN A 73 -12.74 -7.03 4.48
N PRO A 74 -13.69 -6.21 4.98
CA PRO A 74 -13.96 -4.93 4.35
C PRO A 74 -12.77 -3.96 4.45
N ILE A 75 -12.00 -3.93 5.55
CA ILE A 75 -10.79 -3.09 5.63
C ILE A 75 -9.77 -3.50 4.56
N ALA A 76 -9.55 -4.80 4.37
CA ALA A 76 -8.61 -5.31 3.36
C ALA A 76 -9.05 -4.93 1.94
N GLN A 77 -10.33 -5.09 1.62
CA GLN A 77 -10.88 -4.70 0.32
C GLN A 77 -10.76 -3.18 0.07
N LEU A 78 -11.04 -2.36 1.10
CA LEU A 78 -10.94 -0.90 1.02
C LEU A 78 -9.49 -0.41 0.89
N ALA A 79 -8.55 -1.02 1.61
CA ALA A 79 -7.12 -0.73 1.48
C ALA A 79 -6.58 -1.15 0.10
N THR A 80 -7.03 -2.31 -0.40
CA THR A 80 -6.74 -2.76 -1.78
C THR A 80 -7.24 -1.75 -2.80
N TYR A 81 -8.46 -1.23 -2.62
CA TYR A 81 -9.01 -0.23 -3.54
C TYR A 81 -8.13 1.02 -3.53
N ALA A 82 -7.79 1.50 -2.33
CA ALA A 82 -6.98 2.71 -2.16
C ALA A 82 -5.62 2.59 -2.87
N GLU A 83 -4.93 1.47 -2.69
CA GLU A 83 -3.65 1.21 -3.36
C GLU A 83 -3.80 1.19 -4.90
N LEU A 84 -4.81 0.48 -5.42
CA LEU A 84 -5.03 0.36 -6.86
C LEU A 84 -5.51 1.67 -7.51
N ALA A 85 -6.30 2.46 -6.78
CA ALA A 85 -6.76 3.78 -7.20
C ALA A 85 -5.59 4.79 -7.19
N ARG A 86 -4.73 4.76 -6.17
CA ARG A 86 -3.50 5.58 -6.12
C ARG A 86 -2.61 5.33 -7.34
N ALA A 87 -2.36 4.07 -7.66
CA ALA A 87 -1.59 3.66 -8.84
C ALA A 87 -2.16 4.18 -10.17
N ARG A 88 -3.44 4.57 -10.19
CA ARG A 88 -4.18 5.06 -11.36
C ARG A 88 -4.48 6.56 -11.32
N GLY A 89 -4.01 7.27 -10.29
CA GLY A 89 -4.32 8.69 -10.08
C GLY A 89 -5.80 8.96 -9.80
N LEU A 90 -6.52 7.98 -9.24
CA LEU A 90 -7.94 8.10 -8.93
C LEU A 90 -8.17 8.49 -7.46
N PRO A 91 -9.30 9.17 -7.14
CA PRO A 91 -9.66 9.48 -5.77
C PRO A 91 -9.85 8.21 -4.91
N ARG A 92 -9.38 8.26 -3.66
CA ARG A 92 -9.45 7.11 -2.72
C ARG A 92 -9.90 7.45 -1.30
N ASP A 93 -10.04 8.72 -0.98
CA ASP A 93 -10.28 9.17 0.39
C ASP A 93 -11.58 8.64 1.00
N ARG A 94 -12.64 8.52 0.18
CA ARG A 94 -13.91 7.93 0.64
C ARG A 94 -13.71 6.51 1.18
N TYR A 95 -12.90 5.71 0.51
CA TYR A 95 -12.67 4.31 0.89
C TYR A 95 -11.75 4.21 2.11
N LEU A 96 -10.72 5.07 2.20
CA LEU A 96 -9.88 5.18 3.39
C LEU A 96 -10.67 5.62 4.63
N ALA A 97 -11.63 6.53 4.46
CA ALA A 97 -12.53 6.96 5.53
C ALA A 97 -13.48 5.83 5.98
N VAL A 98 -14.03 5.04 5.06
CA VAL A 98 -14.86 3.88 5.40
C VAL A 98 -14.04 2.79 6.10
N ALA A 99 -12.78 2.58 5.70
CA ALA A 99 -11.87 1.65 6.37
C ALA A 99 -11.57 2.10 7.80
N GLN A 100 -11.31 3.39 8.00
CA GLN A 100 -11.13 3.99 9.32
C GLN A 100 -12.36 3.79 10.21
N GLN A 101 -13.56 4.08 9.69
CA GLN A 101 -14.81 3.88 10.42
C GLN A 101 -15.01 2.40 10.78
N THR A 102 -14.65 1.49 9.88
CA THR A 102 -14.73 0.05 10.14
C THR A 102 -13.75 -0.40 11.22
N ALA A 103 -12.51 0.10 11.21
CA ALA A 103 -11.52 -0.19 12.24
C ALA A 103 -11.96 0.34 13.61
N ALA A 104 -12.51 1.56 13.66
CA ALA A 104 -13.08 2.14 14.88
C ALA A 104 -14.28 1.32 15.40
N ALA A 105 -15.14 0.83 14.51
CA ALA A 105 -16.26 -0.04 14.87
C ALA A 105 -15.77 -1.39 15.44
N ALA A 106 -14.72 -1.98 14.88
CA ALA A 106 -14.11 -3.20 15.41
C ALA A 106 -13.58 -2.98 16.83
N GLN A 107 -12.86 -1.88 17.05
CA GLN A 107 -12.36 -1.50 18.37
C GLN A 107 -13.51 -1.32 19.37
N ALA A 108 -14.58 -0.62 18.97
CA ALA A 108 -15.77 -0.40 19.82
C ALA A 108 -16.49 -1.73 20.15
N ALA A 109 -16.46 -2.71 19.25
CA ALA A 109 -17.00 -4.05 19.46
C ALA A 109 -16.04 -4.98 20.23
N GLY A 110 -14.86 -4.52 20.63
CA GLY A 110 -13.84 -5.34 21.29
C GLY A 110 -13.22 -6.40 20.38
N VAL A 111 -13.35 -6.24 19.06
CA VAL A 111 -12.81 -7.17 18.05
C VAL A 111 -11.36 -6.80 17.76
N LYS A 112 -10.46 -7.75 18.02
CA LYS A 112 -9.03 -7.62 17.68
C LYS A 112 -8.84 -7.78 16.18
N LEU A 113 -8.14 -6.84 15.56
CA LEU A 113 -7.74 -6.89 14.16
C LEU A 113 -6.25 -7.23 14.04
N ASP A 114 -5.91 -7.80 12.88
CA ASP A 114 -4.53 -8.05 12.42
C ASP A 114 -3.76 -6.73 12.31
N HIS A 115 -2.52 -6.70 12.80
CA HIS A 115 -1.75 -5.45 12.84
C HIS A 115 -1.19 -5.09 11.47
N GLY A 116 -0.85 -6.08 10.64
CA GLY A 116 -0.42 -5.90 9.26
C GLY A 116 -1.51 -5.27 8.40
N LEU A 117 -2.77 -5.65 8.63
CA LEU A 117 -3.94 -5.03 8.00
C LEU A 117 -4.10 -3.56 8.43
N LEU A 118 -4.00 -3.27 9.72
CA LEU A 118 -4.07 -1.89 10.23
C LEU A 118 -2.90 -1.04 9.75
N ALA A 119 -1.71 -1.62 9.66
CA ALA A 119 -0.51 -0.99 9.10
C ALA A 119 -0.72 -0.62 7.64
N TRP A 120 -1.28 -1.52 6.84
CA TRP A 120 -1.54 -1.28 5.42
C TRP A 120 -2.53 -0.13 5.22
N TRP A 121 -3.69 -0.15 5.90
CA TRP A 121 -4.66 0.94 5.84
C TRP A 121 -4.07 2.27 6.31
N ALA A 122 -3.33 2.27 7.42
CA ALA A 122 -2.74 3.48 7.97
C ALA A 122 -1.66 4.06 7.03
N LEU A 123 -0.89 3.20 6.36
CA LEU A 123 0.08 3.60 5.34
C LEU A 123 -0.61 4.27 4.14
N GLU A 124 -1.64 3.66 3.56
CA GLU A 124 -2.37 4.26 2.43
C GLU A 124 -3.04 5.59 2.82
N THR A 125 -3.50 5.70 4.07
CA THR A 125 -3.99 6.97 4.64
C THR A 125 -2.88 8.01 4.73
N ALA A 126 -1.69 7.64 5.23
CA ALA A 126 -0.56 8.55 5.32
C ALA A 126 -0.10 9.04 3.94
N ILE A 127 -0.04 8.15 2.95
CA ILE A 127 0.31 8.49 1.57
C ILE A 127 -0.73 9.47 0.98
N SER A 128 -2.03 9.22 1.16
CA SER A 128 -3.07 10.16 0.68
C SER A 128 -2.90 11.56 1.27
N ARG A 129 -2.72 11.66 2.59
CA ARG A 129 -2.52 12.94 3.27
C ARG A 129 -1.25 13.65 2.79
N ALA A 130 -0.18 12.91 2.55
CA ALA A 130 1.08 13.44 2.04
C ALA A 130 1.00 13.98 0.60
N GLU A 131 0.24 13.32 -0.27
CA GLU A 131 -0.02 13.77 -1.64
C GLU A 131 -0.82 15.08 -1.65
N GLN A 132 -1.75 15.24 -0.70
CA GLN A 132 -2.56 16.45 -0.53
C GLN A 132 -1.85 17.59 0.19
N GLN A 133 -0.59 17.40 0.62
CA GLN A 133 0.16 18.34 1.46
C GLN A 133 -0.58 18.71 2.75
N ASP A 134 -1.35 17.77 3.28
CA ASP A 134 -2.14 17.95 4.50
C ASP A 134 -1.21 18.02 5.72
N ARG A 135 -1.46 18.98 6.63
CA ARG A 135 -0.76 19.08 7.92
C ARG A 135 -0.96 17.82 8.78
N ALA A 136 -2.03 17.07 8.53
CA ALA A 136 -2.29 15.78 9.18
C ALA A 136 -1.38 14.64 8.69
N ALA A 137 -0.62 14.81 7.60
CA ALA A 137 0.26 13.77 7.06
C ALA A 137 1.28 13.28 8.11
N ALA A 138 1.86 14.21 8.90
CA ALA A 138 2.79 13.85 9.97
C ALA A 138 2.16 12.92 11.01
N ALA A 139 0.90 13.16 11.39
CA ALA A 139 0.18 12.31 12.33
C ALA A 139 -0.17 10.95 11.72
N ALA A 140 -0.58 10.93 10.45
CA ALA A 140 -0.88 9.70 9.73
C ALA A 140 0.37 8.81 9.56
N PHE A 141 1.54 9.38 9.23
CA PHE A 141 2.79 8.62 9.18
C PHE A 141 3.20 8.05 10.53
N ARG A 142 2.97 8.78 11.64
CA ARG A 142 3.22 8.24 13.00
C ARG A 142 2.30 7.07 13.34
N LEU A 143 1.02 7.15 12.95
CA LEU A 143 0.07 6.06 13.17
C LEU A 143 0.47 4.81 12.36
N ALA A 144 0.81 4.99 11.07
CA ALA A 144 1.30 3.91 10.23
C ALA A 144 2.58 3.28 10.80
N ASP A 145 3.52 4.09 11.28
CA ASP A 145 4.75 3.62 11.91
C ASP A 145 4.49 2.79 13.17
N GLN A 146 3.54 3.19 14.01
CA GLN A 146 3.14 2.43 15.20
C GLN A 146 2.61 1.04 14.83
N TYR A 147 1.67 0.95 13.88
CA TYR A 147 1.15 -0.35 13.45
C TYR A 147 2.22 -1.22 12.78
N LEU A 148 3.05 -0.63 11.92
CA LEU A 148 4.16 -1.35 11.29
C LEU A 148 5.13 -1.92 12.32
N ARG A 149 5.46 -1.19 13.40
CA ARG A 149 6.35 -1.72 14.45
C ARG A 149 5.76 -2.91 15.19
N ILE A 150 4.44 -2.92 15.38
CA ILE A 150 3.76 -4.05 16.02
C ILE A 150 3.75 -5.25 15.07
N ALA A 151 3.40 -5.02 13.79
CA ALA A 151 3.41 -6.04 12.75
C ALA A 151 4.81 -6.64 12.51
N GLU A 152 5.86 -5.81 12.52
CA GLU A 152 7.27 -6.24 12.42
C GLU A 152 7.73 -7.09 13.62
N ALA A 153 7.03 -7.01 14.77
CA ALA A 153 7.35 -7.88 15.91
C ALA A 153 6.72 -9.28 15.80
N ASP A 154 5.76 -9.47 14.89
CA ASP A 154 5.13 -10.76 14.62
C ASP A 154 5.89 -11.51 13.52
N PRO A 155 6.43 -12.72 13.77
CA PRO A 155 7.15 -13.50 12.77
C PRO A 155 6.34 -13.80 11.50
N ASP A 156 5.03 -13.94 11.60
CA ASP A 156 4.15 -14.28 10.48
C ASP A 156 3.91 -13.04 9.58
N GLU A 157 3.91 -11.85 10.17
CA GLU A 157 3.73 -10.59 9.46
C GLU A 157 5.07 -9.91 9.09
N PHE A 158 6.18 -10.28 9.73
CA PHE A 158 7.48 -9.60 9.69
C PHE A 158 7.88 -9.17 8.29
N TYR A 159 7.84 -10.11 7.34
CA TYR A 159 8.26 -9.83 5.98
C TYR A 159 7.31 -8.87 5.25
N SER A 160 5.99 -9.07 5.39
CA SER A 160 4.99 -8.19 4.78
C SER A 160 5.08 -6.77 5.37
N ALA A 161 5.25 -6.66 6.69
CA ALA A 161 5.39 -5.40 7.40
C ALA A 161 6.70 -4.68 7.03
N THR A 162 7.83 -5.39 6.98
CA THR A 162 9.12 -4.81 6.56
C THR A 162 9.08 -4.33 5.09
N ARG A 163 8.34 -5.03 4.22
CA ARG A 163 8.10 -4.58 2.85
C ARG A 163 7.26 -3.29 2.82
N GLN A 164 6.16 -3.23 3.57
CA GLN A 164 5.36 -2.02 3.71
C GLN A 164 6.14 -0.87 4.37
N ARG A 165 7.09 -1.20 5.25
CA ARG A 165 7.98 -0.22 5.87
C ARG A 165 8.85 0.49 4.86
N LEU A 166 9.35 -0.20 3.84
CA LEU A 166 10.10 0.43 2.77
C LEU A 166 9.24 1.44 2.00
N GLU A 167 7.98 1.10 1.72
CA GLU A 167 7.04 2.03 1.10
C GLU A 167 6.71 3.23 2.00
N TRP A 168 6.53 3.00 3.31
CA TRP A 168 6.43 4.07 4.30
C TRP A 168 7.65 5.00 4.27
N VAL A 169 8.87 4.44 4.21
CA VAL A 169 10.11 5.23 4.14
C VAL A 169 10.08 6.13 2.91
N VAL A 170 9.80 5.57 1.73
CA VAL A 170 9.85 6.34 0.47
C VAL A 170 8.80 7.46 0.48
N ALA A 171 7.57 7.16 0.87
CA ALA A 171 6.50 8.16 0.92
C ALA A 171 6.76 9.25 2.00
N ASN A 172 7.24 8.87 3.18
CA ASN A 172 7.55 9.82 4.26
C ASN A 172 8.77 10.66 3.91
N LEU A 173 9.79 10.08 3.27
CA LEU A 173 10.95 10.82 2.78
C LEU A 173 10.53 11.85 1.73
N ASP A 174 9.79 11.45 0.69
CA ASP A 174 9.28 12.37 -0.33
C ASP A 174 8.50 13.53 0.29
N TRP A 175 7.55 13.23 1.18
CA TRP A 175 6.77 14.25 1.86
C TRP A 175 7.65 15.22 2.67
N ARG A 176 8.61 14.70 3.44
CA ARG A 176 9.52 15.52 4.26
C ARG A 176 10.38 16.44 3.42
N LEU A 177 10.96 15.91 2.33
CA LEU A 177 11.77 16.70 1.40
C LEU A 177 10.95 17.81 0.73
N ARG A 178 9.71 17.52 0.32
CA ARG A 178 8.80 18.53 -0.26
C ARG A 178 8.31 19.60 0.72
N THR A 179 8.38 19.32 2.03
CA THR A 179 7.85 20.21 3.09
C THR A 179 8.94 20.74 4.02
N ASP A 180 10.21 20.61 3.62
CA ASP A 180 11.38 21.07 4.37
C ASP A 180 11.40 20.57 5.83
N GLN A 181 11.04 19.30 6.02
CA GLN A 181 11.06 18.62 7.31
C GLN A 181 12.32 17.76 7.43
N ALA A 182 12.87 17.64 8.65
CA ALA A 182 14.06 16.83 8.91
C ALA A 182 13.87 15.37 8.45
N ALA A 183 14.81 14.85 7.65
CA ALA A 183 14.69 13.54 7.01
C ALA A 183 15.68 12.48 7.52
N ASP A 184 16.71 12.85 8.29
CA ASP A 184 17.84 11.99 8.67
C ASP A 184 17.41 10.64 9.27
N ALA A 185 16.45 10.67 10.19
CA ALA A 185 15.94 9.45 10.82
C ALA A 185 15.25 8.50 9.80
N VAL A 186 14.50 9.07 8.85
CA VAL A 186 13.81 8.30 7.80
C VAL A 186 14.82 7.74 6.80
N ILE A 187 15.85 8.52 6.45
CA ILE A 187 16.95 8.07 5.58
C ILE A 187 17.69 6.90 6.22
N ALA A 188 18.12 7.04 7.48
CA ALA A 188 18.81 5.98 8.20
C ALA A 188 17.96 4.71 8.34
N GLN A 189 16.64 4.86 8.56
CA GLN A 189 15.71 3.74 8.58
C GLN A 189 15.58 3.09 7.19
N GLY A 190 15.48 3.89 6.13
CA GLY A 190 15.44 3.43 4.75
C GLY A 190 16.64 2.60 4.35
N THR A 191 17.86 3.07 4.66
CA THR A 191 19.09 2.32 4.41
C THR A 191 19.06 0.95 5.10
N ARG A 192 18.65 0.88 6.37
CA ARG A 192 18.58 -0.40 7.12
C ARG A 192 17.53 -1.36 6.56
N VAL A 193 16.32 -0.86 6.33
CA VAL A 193 15.19 -1.66 5.83
C VAL A 193 15.49 -2.19 4.44
N LEU A 194 15.98 -1.34 3.54
CA LEU A 194 16.33 -1.73 2.18
C LEU A 194 17.42 -2.80 2.15
N LYS A 195 18.49 -2.61 2.94
CA LYS A 195 19.55 -3.61 3.09
C LYS A 195 18.99 -4.96 3.53
N SER A 196 18.20 -4.97 4.61
CA SER A 196 17.60 -6.19 5.14
C SER A 196 16.70 -6.91 4.13
N LEU A 197 15.90 -6.17 3.35
CA LEU A 197 15.03 -6.76 2.33
C LEU A 197 15.84 -7.35 1.16
N LEU A 198 16.88 -6.66 0.70
CA LEU A 198 17.71 -7.15 -0.41
C LEU A 198 18.61 -8.34 -0.03
N GLU A 199 19.00 -8.45 1.25
CA GLU A 199 19.72 -9.62 1.77
C GLU A 199 18.80 -10.84 1.96
N HIS A 200 17.48 -10.62 2.08
CA HIS A 200 16.51 -11.69 2.22
C HIS A 200 16.17 -12.33 0.85
N PRO A 201 16.19 -13.68 0.69
CA PRO A 201 15.94 -14.34 -0.60
C PRO A 201 14.62 -13.96 -1.27
N ARG A 202 13.58 -13.74 -0.45
CA ARG A 202 12.27 -13.27 -0.92
C ARG A 202 12.33 -11.82 -1.42
N GLY A 203 13.01 -10.92 -0.70
CA GLY A 203 13.04 -9.49 -1.04
C GLY A 203 13.94 -9.19 -2.24
N ALA A 204 15.05 -9.92 -2.39
CA ALA A 204 15.87 -9.87 -3.59
C ALA A 204 15.10 -10.19 -4.89
N ASN A 205 14.02 -10.96 -4.80
CA ASN A 205 13.21 -11.41 -5.93
C ASN A 205 11.82 -10.77 -5.99
N GLU A 206 11.55 -9.71 -5.23
CA GLU A 206 10.23 -9.07 -5.21
C GLU A 206 10.26 -7.71 -5.88
N ALA A 207 9.43 -7.54 -6.93
CA ALA A 207 9.40 -6.31 -7.72
C ALA A 207 9.19 -5.05 -6.87
N ILE A 208 8.26 -5.09 -5.91
CA ILE A 208 7.95 -3.95 -5.04
C ILE A 208 9.14 -3.45 -4.23
N VAL A 209 10.03 -4.35 -3.77
CA VAL A 209 11.24 -3.97 -3.04
C VAL A 209 12.13 -3.15 -3.97
N HIS A 210 12.37 -3.64 -5.19
CA HIS A 210 13.20 -2.96 -6.19
C HIS A 210 12.60 -1.64 -6.68
N CYS A 211 11.29 -1.53 -6.84
CA CYS A 211 10.70 -0.26 -7.27
C CYS A 211 10.79 0.81 -6.17
N ASN A 212 10.53 0.42 -4.91
CA ASN A 212 10.71 1.35 -3.79
C ASN A 212 12.19 1.67 -3.55
N ALA A 213 13.11 0.71 -3.78
CA ALA A 213 14.55 0.96 -3.74
C ALA A 213 14.96 2.02 -4.78
N GLY A 214 14.44 1.90 -6.01
CA GLY A 214 14.60 2.90 -7.06
C GLY A 214 14.13 4.28 -6.62
N GLY A 215 12.92 4.35 -6.03
CA GLY A 215 12.38 5.59 -5.50
C GLY A 215 13.20 6.20 -4.36
N PHE A 216 13.65 5.36 -3.42
CA PHE A 216 14.50 5.77 -2.31
C PHE A 216 15.81 6.39 -2.81
N HIS A 217 16.52 5.69 -3.70
CA HIS A 217 17.78 6.18 -4.25
C HIS A 217 17.60 7.44 -5.11
N TRP A 218 16.52 7.53 -5.88
CA TRP A 218 16.18 8.74 -6.64
C TRP A 218 15.95 9.96 -5.74
N LEU A 219 15.21 9.81 -4.63
CA LEU A 219 14.97 10.91 -3.69
C LEU A 219 16.27 11.42 -3.08
N LEU A 220 17.18 10.53 -2.70
CA LEU A 220 18.50 10.93 -2.18
C LEU A 220 19.33 11.66 -3.24
N ALA A 221 19.40 11.11 -4.47
CA ALA A 221 20.15 11.70 -5.57
C ALA A 221 19.62 13.09 -5.95
N SER A 222 18.31 13.21 -6.16
CA SER A 222 17.66 14.44 -6.64
C SER A 222 17.74 15.61 -5.67
N HIS A 223 18.00 15.34 -4.38
CA HIS A 223 18.15 16.36 -3.34
C HIS A 223 19.60 16.55 -2.88
N GLY A 224 20.58 15.93 -3.57
CA GLY A 224 22.00 16.05 -3.23
C GLY A 224 22.34 15.53 -1.83
N ILE A 225 21.61 14.52 -1.34
CA ILE A 225 21.79 13.96 -0.01
C ILE A 225 22.89 12.92 -0.05
N ASP A 226 24.06 13.29 0.48
CA ASP A 226 25.16 12.37 0.70
C ASP A 226 24.92 11.60 2.01
N SER A 227 24.56 10.33 1.89
CA SER A 227 24.43 9.41 3.03
C SER A 227 25.34 8.19 2.81
N ASP A 228 26.00 7.75 3.88
CA ASP A 228 26.89 6.58 3.87
C ASP A 228 28.07 6.69 2.89
N GLY A 229 28.49 7.93 2.57
CA GLY A 229 29.59 8.20 1.63
C GLY A 229 29.27 7.92 0.16
N VAL A 230 27.98 7.74 -0.18
CA VAL A 230 27.53 7.48 -1.55
C VAL A 230 27.11 8.79 -2.20
N THR A 231 27.74 9.12 -3.33
CA THR A 231 27.48 10.34 -4.10
C THR A 231 26.12 10.32 -4.81
N ALA A 232 25.60 11.50 -5.16
CA ALA A 232 24.38 11.63 -5.97
C ALA A 232 24.43 10.84 -7.30
N VAL A 233 25.60 10.77 -7.96
CA VAL A 233 25.79 10.01 -9.21
C VAL A 233 25.69 8.51 -8.96
N GLU A 234 26.29 8.00 -7.88
CA GLU A 234 26.17 6.60 -7.49
C GLU A 234 24.75 6.24 -7.08
N ARG A 235 24.05 7.14 -6.36
CA ARG A 235 22.63 6.97 -6.03
C ARG A 235 21.76 6.91 -7.28
N LEU A 236 22.04 7.73 -8.28
CA LEU A 236 21.31 7.69 -9.54
C LEU A 236 21.50 6.36 -10.29
N ALA A 237 22.74 5.85 -10.33
CA ALA A 237 23.02 4.52 -10.89
C ALA A 237 22.33 3.39 -10.10
N GLN A 238 22.27 3.49 -8.76
CA GLN A 238 21.52 2.56 -7.91
C GLN A 238 20.01 2.62 -8.21
N ALA A 239 19.46 3.82 -8.40
CA ALA A 239 18.06 4.01 -8.75
C ALA A 239 17.71 3.36 -10.09
N GLU A 240 18.55 3.57 -11.10
CA GLU A 240 18.38 3.00 -12.44
C GLU A 240 18.44 1.47 -12.41
N ALA A 241 19.44 0.89 -11.73
CA ALA A 241 19.57 -0.56 -11.58
C ALA A 241 18.35 -1.17 -10.87
N ALA A 242 17.88 -0.54 -9.80
CA ALA A 242 16.71 -0.99 -9.05
C ALA A 242 15.43 -0.91 -9.89
N PHE A 243 15.18 0.18 -10.62
CA PHE A 243 14.03 0.25 -11.53
C PHE A 243 14.11 -0.76 -12.67
N GLY A 244 15.30 -1.01 -13.22
CA GLY A 244 15.51 -2.07 -14.20
C GLY A 244 15.16 -3.46 -13.65
N GLN A 245 15.53 -3.77 -12.41
CA GLN A 245 15.18 -5.03 -11.77
C GLN A 245 13.68 -5.12 -11.44
N CYS A 246 13.08 -4.04 -10.95
CA CYS A 246 11.64 -3.88 -10.75
C CYS A 246 10.86 -4.23 -12.04
N GLN A 247 11.27 -3.69 -13.18
CA GLN A 247 10.63 -3.95 -14.48
C GLN A 247 10.80 -5.41 -14.94
N LYS A 248 11.98 -6.02 -14.73
CA LYS A 248 12.23 -7.43 -15.05
C LYS A 248 11.34 -8.38 -14.24
N LEU A 249 11.14 -8.08 -12.95
CA LEU A 249 10.35 -8.91 -12.04
C LEU A 249 8.84 -8.72 -12.24
N SER A 250 8.37 -7.50 -12.53
CA SER A 250 6.96 -7.22 -12.78
C SER A 250 6.74 -5.95 -13.59
N ALA A 251 6.44 -6.11 -14.88
CA ALA A 251 6.09 -4.98 -15.74
C ALA A 251 4.80 -4.26 -15.29
N SER A 252 3.81 -4.99 -14.76
CA SER A 252 2.55 -4.39 -14.28
C SER A 252 2.76 -3.53 -13.04
N TYR A 253 3.61 -3.97 -12.11
CA TYR A 253 3.93 -3.19 -10.92
C TYR A 253 4.84 -1.99 -11.25
N ALA A 254 5.82 -2.18 -12.15
CA ALA A 254 6.74 -1.13 -12.59
C ALA A 254 6.03 0.06 -13.25
N LYS A 255 4.87 -0.14 -13.90
CA LYS A 255 4.06 0.96 -14.46
C LYS A 255 3.74 2.05 -13.43
N ARG A 256 3.57 1.69 -12.15
CA ARG A 256 3.31 2.66 -11.07
C ARG A 256 4.46 3.64 -10.86
N TRP A 257 5.68 3.24 -11.24
CA TRP A 257 6.92 3.99 -11.06
C TRP A 257 7.45 4.57 -12.36
N GLN A 258 6.74 4.39 -13.48
CA GLN A 258 7.24 4.72 -14.82
C GLN A 258 7.70 6.18 -14.93
N ALA A 259 6.89 7.14 -14.48
CA ALA A 259 7.24 8.55 -14.51
C ALA A 259 8.48 8.89 -13.65
N MET A 260 8.76 8.12 -12.60
CA MET A 260 9.99 8.29 -11.82
C MET A 260 11.19 7.62 -12.51
N ALA A 261 11.01 6.42 -13.05
CA ALA A 261 12.05 5.72 -13.81
C ALA A 261 12.48 6.52 -15.05
N GLU A 262 11.55 7.15 -15.76
CA GLU A 262 11.84 8.05 -16.90
C GLU A 262 12.66 9.28 -16.47
N ARG A 263 12.36 9.87 -15.30
CA ARG A 263 13.16 10.96 -14.73
C ARG A 263 14.57 10.52 -14.36
N VAL A 264 14.72 9.32 -13.79
CA VAL A 264 16.03 8.72 -13.49
C VAL A 264 16.83 8.54 -14.77
N ALA A 265 16.25 7.91 -15.80
CA ALA A 265 16.93 7.69 -17.07
C ALA A 265 17.35 9.00 -17.75
N ALA A 266 16.49 10.03 -17.72
CA ALA A 266 16.82 11.35 -18.24
C ALA A 266 17.98 12.01 -17.47
N ALA A 267 17.98 11.90 -16.14
CA ALA A 267 19.05 12.43 -15.30
C ALA A 267 20.37 11.66 -15.48
N SER A 268 20.32 10.33 -15.69
CA SER A 268 21.51 9.50 -15.96
C SER A 268 22.14 9.81 -17.32
N GLY A 269 21.31 10.19 -18.30
CA GLY A 269 21.74 10.51 -19.67
C GLY A 269 22.17 11.95 -19.90
N ALA A 270 21.87 12.87 -18.98
CA ALA A 270 22.41 14.23 -19.01
C ALA A 270 23.93 14.16 -18.76
N GLU A 271 24.72 14.44 -19.80
CA GLU A 271 26.18 14.35 -19.80
C GLU A 271 26.81 14.85 -18.50
N ARG A 272 27.66 14.02 -17.89
CA ARG A 272 28.58 14.46 -16.83
C ARG A 272 29.29 15.73 -17.33
N PRO A 273 29.22 16.86 -16.61
CA PRO A 273 29.99 18.02 -17.00
C PRO A 273 31.46 17.60 -17.11
N PRO A 274 32.16 17.97 -18.20
CA PRO A 274 33.58 17.68 -18.32
C PRO A 274 34.29 18.26 -17.09
N ARG A 275 35.09 17.41 -16.44
CA ARG A 275 35.94 17.79 -15.30
C ARG A 275 36.96 18.83 -15.70
#